data_AF-A0A971U3V9-F1
#
_entry.id   AF-A0A971U3V9-F1
#
_cell.length_a   1.000
_cell.length_b   1.000
_cell.length_c   1.000
_cell.angle_alpha   90.00
_cell.angle_beta   90.00
_cell.angle_gamma   90.00
#
_symmetry.space_group_name_H-M   'P 1'
#
loop_
_entity.id
_entity.type
_entity.pdbx_description
1 polymer ?
#
loop_
_entity_poly.entity_id
_entity_poly.type
_entity_poly.pdbx_seq_one_letter_code
_entity_poly.pdbx_strand_id
1 'polypeptide(L)'
;MSKRLWSAALLVLVALLAGLMAGCIGPGGLKGDPLAGTSWTLAQLGDAVALQGSEVTLQFDEGGVGGLAGCNHYGGEYAVDGHGLTLGPLHSTLMACADEHITAQEGRYLQALGQVERFELKGGRLYLYGADGLTVVLAGAD
;
A
#
# COMPACT_ATOMS: atom_id res chain seq x y z
N MET A 1 55.49 64.99 10.08
CA MET A 1 55.77 64.45 11.44
C MET A 1 54.48 64.59 12.22
N SER A 2 53.77 63.55 12.66
CA SER A 2 54.20 62.32 13.34
C SER A 2 53.31 61.13 12.95
N LYS A 3 53.92 59.94 12.99
CA LYS A 3 53.29 58.65 12.72
C LYS A 3 52.61 58.12 14.00
N ARG A 4 51.41 57.57 13.88
CA ARG A 4 50.90 56.54 14.80
C ARG A 4 50.25 55.43 13.98
N LEU A 5 51.04 54.38 13.78
CA LEU A 5 50.60 53.04 13.42
C LEU A 5 49.86 52.45 14.65
N TRP A 6 48.80 51.68 14.43
CA TRP A 6 48.50 50.39 15.07
C TRP A 6 47.19 49.80 14.51
N SER A 7 47.39 48.90 13.55
CA SER A 7 46.78 47.59 13.33
C SER A 7 45.36 47.23 13.82
N ALA A 8 44.69 46.50 12.93
CA ALA A 8 43.76 45.39 13.16
C ALA A 8 42.28 45.72 13.36
N ALA A 9 41.48 45.44 12.33
CA ALA A 9 40.46 44.39 12.34
C ALA A 9 39.48 44.69 11.20
N LEU A 10 39.71 44.07 10.05
CA LEU A 10 38.93 42.91 9.61
C LEU A 10 37.61 43.34 8.95
N LEU A 11 37.65 43.33 7.62
CA LEU A 11 36.50 43.22 6.72
C LEU A 11 35.61 42.05 7.17
N VAL A 12 34.59 42.30 7.98
CA VAL A 12 33.53 41.32 8.28
C VAL A 12 32.33 41.65 7.40
N LEU A 13 32.41 41.09 6.19
CA LEU A 13 31.34 40.39 5.48
C LEU A 13 29.91 40.97 5.55
N VAL A 14 29.53 41.63 4.46
CA VAL A 14 28.16 41.77 3.96
C VAL A 14 27.63 40.37 3.64
N ALA A 15 27.03 39.67 4.61
CA ALA A 15 26.30 38.41 4.39
C ALA A 15 25.40 38.07 5.60
N LEU A 16 24.41 38.91 5.89
CA LEU A 16 23.27 38.56 6.75
C LEU A 16 22.01 38.46 5.88
N LEU A 17 22.08 37.59 4.88
CA LEU A 17 20.96 37.14 4.05
C LEU A 17 20.56 35.74 4.51
N ALA A 18 19.28 35.62 4.90
CA ALA A 18 18.38 34.47 4.76
C ALA A 18 18.96 33.05 4.97
N GLY A 19 18.50 32.36 6.02
CA GLY A 19 18.67 30.90 6.09
C GLY A 19 18.43 30.23 7.44
N LEU A 20 17.38 30.58 8.18
CA LEU A 20 16.92 29.82 9.36
C LEU A 20 15.67 29.02 9.01
N MET A 21 15.81 28.04 8.11
CA MET A 21 14.88 26.92 7.97
C MET A 21 15.70 25.68 7.59
N ALA A 22 16.53 25.19 8.51
CA ALA A 22 17.12 23.87 8.39
C ALA A 22 16.04 22.82 8.74
N GLY A 23 15.07 22.67 7.84
CA GLY A 23 14.28 21.45 7.76
C GLY A 23 15.20 20.35 7.25
N CYS A 24 15.25 19.21 7.93
CA CYS A 24 15.93 18.03 7.44
C CYS A 24 15.24 17.54 6.16
N ILE A 25 15.67 18.04 4.99
CA ILE A 25 15.32 17.44 3.70
C ILE A 25 16.32 16.31 3.48
N GLY A 26 15.99 15.13 4.02
CA GLY A 26 16.61 13.88 3.58
C GLY A 26 16.14 13.56 2.16
N PRO A 27 17.01 13.10 1.25
CA PRO A 27 16.59 12.59 -0.05
C PRO A 27 16.01 11.18 0.16
N GLY A 28 14.75 11.13 0.53
CA GLY A 28 14.01 9.90 0.79
C GLY A 28 12.57 10.26 1.09
N GLY A 29 11.83 10.62 0.03
CA GLY A 29 10.45 11.05 0.15
C GLY A 29 9.60 10.05 0.91
N LEU A 30 8.83 10.54 1.87
CA LEU A 30 7.65 9.89 2.41
C LEU A 30 6.64 9.73 1.27
N LYS A 31 6.85 8.78 0.36
CA LYS A 31 5.76 8.26 -0.46
C LYS A 31 4.91 7.45 0.52
N GLY A 32 3.78 8.04 0.94
CA GLY A 32 2.81 7.34 1.79
C GLY A 32 2.36 6.04 1.13
N ASP A 33 1.88 5.12 1.95
CA ASP A 33 1.23 3.91 1.48
C ASP A 33 -0.03 4.28 0.68
N PRO A 34 -0.09 3.99 -0.63
CA PRO A 34 -1.24 4.35 -1.47
C PRO A 34 -2.43 3.40 -1.27
N LEU A 35 -2.26 2.29 -0.54
CA LEU A 35 -3.32 1.34 -0.22
C LEU A 35 -3.94 1.63 1.14
N ALA A 36 -3.22 2.27 2.07
CA ALA A 36 -3.76 2.57 3.39
C ALA A 36 -5.10 3.33 3.34
N GLY A 37 -6.11 2.80 4.03
CA GLY A 37 -7.47 3.34 4.08
C GLY A 37 -8.33 3.05 2.85
N THR A 38 -7.93 2.15 1.96
CA THR A 38 -8.67 1.83 0.73
C THR A 38 -9.50 0.55 0.85
N SER A 39 -10.63 0.55 0.13
CA SER A 39 -11.63 -0.52 0.12
C SER A 39 -11.86 -1.00 -1.31
N TRP A 40 -11.97 -2.32 -1.49
CA TRP A 40 -12.10 -2.93 -2.81
C TRP A 40 -13.06 -4.12 -2.81
N THR A 41 -13.68 -4.36 -3.96
CA THR A 41 -14.55 -5.53 -4.22
C THR A 41 -13.99 -6.35 -5.38
N LEU A 42 -14.02 -7.68 -5.24
CA LEU A 42 -13.49 -8.59 -6.27
C LEU A 42 -14.26 -8.41 -7.59
N ALA A 43 -13.52 -8.19 -8.66
CA ALA A 43 -14.05 -8.17 -10.02
C ALA A 43 -13.66 -9.45 -10.79
N GLN A 44 -12.42 -9.91 -10.61
CA GLN A 44 -11.87 -11.05 -11.34
C GLN A 44 -10.80 -11.78 -10.51
N LEU A 45 -10.81 -13.11 -10.61
CA LEU A 45 -9.87 -14.03 -9.98
C LEU A 45 -9.30 -15.00 -11.03
N GLY A 46 -8.04 -14.82 -11.41
CA GLY A 46 -7.46 -15.44 -12.59
C GLY A 46 -8.25 -15.07 -13.84
N ASP A 47 -8.72 -16.06 -14.60
CA ASP A 47 -9.55 -15.85 -15.80
C ASP A 47 -11.06 -15.81 -15.52
N ALA A 48 -11.49 -15.96 -14.26
CA ALA A 48 -12.90 -16.01 -13.88
C ALA A 48 -13.36 -14.66 -13.32
N VAL A 49 -14.52 -14.18 -13.76
CA VAL A 49 -15.24 -13.08 -13.09
C VAL A 49 -15.79 -13.55 -11.74
N ALA A 50 -15.91 -12.61 -10.80
CA ALA A 50 -16.48 -12.88 -9.49
C ALA A 50 -17.90 -13.47 -9.59
N LEU A 51 -18.18 -14.49 -8.78
CA LEU A 51 -19.49 -15.13 -8.73
C LEU A 51 -20.57 -14.15 -8.28
N GLN A 52 -21.71 -14.15 -8.98
CA GLN A 52 -22.88 -13.38 -8.59
C GLN A 52 -23.39 -13.83 -7.23
N GLY A 53 -23.76 -12.88 -6.37
CA GLY A 53 -24.23 -13.16 -5.00
C GLY A 53 -23.12 -13.53 -4.01
N SER A 54 -21.84 -13.55 -4.43
CA SER A 54 -20.70 -13.65 -3.53
C SER A 54 -20.17 -12.26 -3.20
N GLU A 55 -20.06 -11.94 -1.92
CA GLU A 55 -19.45 -10.69 -1.46
C GLU A 55 -17.98 -10.97 -1.09
N VAL A 56 -17.08 -10.55 -1.97
CA VAL A 56 -15.63 -10.67 -1.75
C VAL A 56 -15.00 -9.29 -1.73
N THR A 57 -14.36 -8.93 -0.61
CA THR A 57 -13.79 -7.61 -0.35
C THR A 57 -12.35 -7.68 0.12
N LEU A 58 -11.64 -6.56 -0.05
CA LEU A 58 -10.28 -6.32 0.42
C LEU A 58 -10.22 -4.90 0.98
N GLN A 59 -9.86 -4.78 2.24
CA GLN A 59 -9.68 -3.54 2.96
C GLN A 59 -8.23 -3.46 3.43
N PHE A 60 -7.62 -2.30 3.26
CA PHE A 60 -6.32 -1.96 3.83
C PHE A 60 -6.50 -0.87 4.88
N ASP A 61 -6.06 -1.13 6.12
CA ASP A 61 -6.07 -0.17 7.22
C ASP A 61 -4.63 0.15 7.66
N GLU A 62 -4.43 0.73 8.85
CA GLU A 62 -3.09 1.04 9.38
C GLU A 62 -2.31 -0.24 9.72
N GLY A 63 -1.66 -0.83 8.71
CA GLY A 63 -0.82 -2.04 8.80
C GLY A 63 -1.57 -3.37 8.68
N GLY A 64 -2.91 -3.35 8.63
CA GLY A 64 -3.75 -4.53 8.48
C GLY A 64 -4.40 -4.66 7.11
N VAL A 65 -4.60 -5.89 6.65
CA VAL A 65 -5.38 -6.23 5.46
C VAL A 65 -6.47 -7.22 5.84
N GLY A 66 -7.65 -7.15 5.23
CA GLY A 66 -8.70 -8.13 5.48
C GLY A 66 -9.97 -7.90 4.68
N GLY A 67 -11.01 -8.63 5.00
CA GLY A 67 -12.32 -8.47 4.35
C GLY A 67 -13.20 -9.71 4.47
N LEU A 68 -14.17 -9.81 3.59
CA LEU A 68 -14.98 -11.00 3.38
C LEU A 68 -14.44 -11.73 2.14
N ALA A 69 -14.23 -13.04 2.23
CA ALA A 69 -13.71 -13.86 1.13
C ALA A 69 -14.83 -14.62 0.38
N GLY A 70 -16.08 -14.20 0.58
CA GLY A 70 -17.29 -14.82 0.04
C GLY A 70 -18.21 -15.29 1.15
N CYS A 71 -17.71 -16.17 2.02
CA CYS A 71 -18.47 -16.67 3.16
C CYS A 71 -17.76 -16.36 4.47
N ASN A 72 -16.44 -16.52 4.52
CA ASN A 72 -15.61 -16.27 5.69
C ASN A 72 -14.97 -14.90 5.70
N HIS A 73 -14.81 -14.34 6.90
CA HIS A 73 -13.94 -13.21 7.11
C HIS A 73 -12.49 -13.67 7.13
N TYR A 74 -11.59 -12.81 6.67
CA TYR A 74 -10.16 -13.04 6.71
C TYR A 74 -9.41 -11.77 7.11
N GLY A 75 -8.18 -11.95 7.56
CA GLY A 75 -7.29 -10.85 7.90
C GLY A 75 -5.83 -11.24 7.96
N GLY A 76 -4.97 -10.23 8.03
CA GLY A 76 -3.54 -10.38 8.19
C GLY A 76 -2.83 -9.03 8.20
N GLU A 77 -1.51 -9.09 8.14
CA GLU A 77 -0.66 -7.91 7.99
C GLU A 77 -0.32 -7.70 6.52
N TYR A 78 0.04 -6.48 6.15
CA TYR A 78 0.60 -6.20 4.83
C TYR A 78 1.76 -5.20 4.92
N ALA A 79 2.59 -5.21 3.90
CA ALA A 79 3.67 -4.24 3.73
C ALA A 79 3.74 -3.80 2.27
N VAL A 80 3.96 -2.49 2.07
CA VAL A 80 4.15 -1.87 0.77
C VAL A 80 5.59 -1.34 0.65
N ASP A 81 6.27 -1.71 -0.44
CA ASP A 81 7.58 -1.16 -0.81
C ASP A 81 7.56 -0.72 -2.29
N GLY A 82 7.32 0.57 -2.50
CA GLY A 82 7.17 1.15 -3.84
C GLY A 82 5.96 0.56 -4.58
N HIS A 83 6.20 -0.41 -5.46
CA HIS A 83 5.16 -1.17 -6.16
C HIS A 83 4.98 -2.60 -5.63
N GLY A 84 5.88 -3.04 -4.76
CA GLY A 84 5.79 -4.32 -4.07
C GLY A 84 4.67 -4.30 -3.04
N LEU A 85 3.94 -5.41 -2.96
CA LEU A 85 2.96 -5.67 -1.92
C LEU A 85 3.18 -7.08 -1.42
N THR A 86 3.41 -7.21 -0.12
CA THR A 86 3.50 -8.51 0.55
C THR A 86 2.36 -8.60 1.55
N LEU A 87 1.59 -9.68 1.48
CA LEU A 87 0.61 -10.03 2.51
C LEU A 87 1.25 -11.06 3.44
N GLY A 88 1.19 -10.80 4.74
CA GLY A 88 1.63 -11.75 5.76
C GLY A 88 0.71 -12.97 5.85
N PRO A 89 0.95 -13.88 6.81
CA PRO A 89 0.08 -15.02 7.03
C PRO A 89 -1.38 -14.59 7.23
N LEU A 90 -2.26 -15.08 6.37
CA LEU A 90 -3.69 -14.81 6.46
C LEU A 90 -4.38 -15.80 7.39
N HIS A 91 -5.25 -15.29 8.24
CA HIS A 91 -6.20 -16.09 9.03
C HIS A 91 -7.60 -15.94 8.45
N SER A 92 -8.47 -16.93 8.66
CA SER A 92 -9.87 -16.89 8.25
C SER A 92 -10.78 -17.54 9.29
N THR A 93 -12.06 -17.16 9.29
CA THR A 93 -13.10 -17.85 10.05
C THR A 93 -13.48 -19.18 9.40
N LEU A 94 -14.27 -20.01 10.10
CA LEU A 94 -14.73 -21.32 9.61
C LEU A 94 -16.27 -21.44 9.67
N MET A 95 -16.96 -20.50 9.04
CA MET A 95 -18.39 -20.56 8.82
C MET A 95 -18.71 -21.60 7.75
N ALA A 96 -19.80 -22.36 7.98
CA ALA A 96 -20.30 -23.31 7.01
C ALA A 96 -21.18 -22.59 5.99
N CYS A 97 -20.81 -22.72 4.71
CA CYS A 97 -21.52 -22.10 3.60
C CYS A 97 -22.39 -23.17 2.93
N ALA A 98 -23.63 -22.81 2.56
CA ALA A 98 -24.50 -23.73 1.82
C ALA A 98 -24.07 -23.92 0.35
N ASP A 99 -23.37 -22.93 -0.20
CA ASP A 99 -22.93 -22.89 -1.60
C ASP A 99 -21.45 -23.34 -1.73
N GLU A 100 -21.25 -24.45 -2.43
CA GLU A 100 -19.93 -25.03 -2.68
C GLU A 100 -19.08 -24.20 -3.65
N HIS A 101 -19.71 -23.46 -4.58
CA HIS A 101 -19.01 -22.60 -5.52
C HIS A 101 -18.47 -21.34 -4.83
N ILE A 102 -19.21 -20.78 -3.88
CA ILE A 102 -18.71 -19.68 -3.02
C ILE A 102 -17.52 -20.17 -2.20
N THR A 103 -17.63 -21.37 -1.60
CA THR A 103 -16.53 -21.96 -0.81
C THR A 103 -15.28 -22.22 -1.67
N ALA A 104 -15.46 -22.70 -2.90
CA ALA A 104 -14.36 -22.92 -3.83
C ALA A 104 -13.71 -21.60 -4.30
N GLN A 105 -14.50 -20.55 -4.56
CA GLN A 105 -13.98 -19.22 -4.88
C GLN A 105 -13.19 -18.64 -3.70
N GLU A 106 -13.70 -18.75 -2.49
CA GLU A 106 -13.04 -18.31 -1.26
C GLU A 106 -11.64 -18.93 -1.13
N GLY A 107 -11.53 -20.25 -1.24
CA GLY A 107 -10.24 -20.94 -1.14
C GLY A 107 -9.24 -20.48 -2.20
N ARG A 108 -9.70 -20.31 -3.45
CA ARG A 108 -8.86 -19.80 -4.54
C ARG A 108 -8.44 -18.35 -4.32
N TYR A 109 -9.33 -17.52 -3.78
CA TYR A 109 -9.06 -16.11 -3.49
C TYR A 109 -8.00 -15.97 -2.41
N LEU A 110 -8.15 -16.67 -1.27
CA LEU A 110 -7.16 -16.66 -0.18
C LEU A 110 -5.81 -17.23 -0.64
N GLN A 111 -5.82 -18.27 -1.47
CA GLN A 111 -4.59 -18.80 -2.07
C GLN A 111 -3.90 -17.76 -2.97
N ALA A 112 -4.65 -17.06 -3.82
CA ALA A 112 -4.12 -16.02 -4.69
C ALA A 112 -3.53 -14.85 -3.90
N LEU A 113 -4.20 -14.41 -2.83
CA LEU A 113 -3.69 -13.36 -1.95
C LEU A 113 -2.35 -13.75 -1.30
N GLY A 114 -2.18 -15.01 -0.90
CA GLY A 114 -0.92 -15.51 -0.35
C GLY A 114 0.24 -15.59 -1.34
N GLN A 115 0.00 -15.32 -2.63
CA GLN A 115 1.00 -15.33 -3.70
C GLN A 115 1.30 -13.93 -4.26
N VAL A 116 0.69 -12.88 -3.70
CA VAL A 116 0.87 -11.51 -4.18
C VAL A 116 2.28 -11.00 -3.86
N GLU A 117 2.90 -10.38 -4.87
CA GLU A 117 4.23 -9.76 -4.77
C GLU A 117 4.20 -8.29 -5.19
N ARG A 118 3.23 -7.90 -6.03
CA ARG A 118 3.16 -6.56 -6.62
C ARG A 118 1.72 -6.12 -6.82
N PHE A 119 1.49 -4.82 -6.77
CA PHE A 119 0.21 -4.22 -7.12
C PHE A 119 0.33 -3.13 -8.19
N GLU A 120 -0.82 -2.76 -8.76
CA GLU A 120 -0.97 -1.58 -9.62
C GLU A 120 -2.35 -0.97 -9.38
N LEU A 121 -2.39 0.36 -9.26
CA LEU A 121 -3.62 1.14 -9.19
C LEU A 121 -3.86 1.82 -10.55
N LYS A 122 -4.96 1.48 -11.21
CA LYS A 122 -5.26 2.04 -12.54
C LYS A 122 -6.76 2.09 -12.80
N GLY A 123 -7.26 3.27 -13.18
CA GLY A 123 -8.66 3.44 -13.58
C GLY A 123 -9.69 3.05 -12.50
N GLY A 124 -9.41 3.38 -11.23
CA GLY A 124 -10.30 3.02 -10.11
C GLY A 124 -10.29 1.53 -9.75
N ARG A 125 -9.25 0.81 -10.18
CA ARG A 125 -9.08 -0.63 -9.91
C ARG A 125 -7.72 -0.91 -9.29
N LEU A 126 -7.70 -1.97 -8.50
CA LEU A 126 -6.51 -2.58 -7.93
C LEU A 126 -6.22 -3.88 -8.64
N TYR A 127 -5.02 -3.99 -9.18
CA TYR A 127 -4.52 -5.18 -9.85
C TYR A 127 -3.44 -5.80 -8.96
N LEU A 128 -3.61 -7.06 -8.59
CA LEU A 128 -2.64 -7.81 -7.78
C LEU A 128 -1.96 -8.85 -8.65
N TYR A 129 -0.64 -8.90 -8.54
CA TYR A 129 0.22 -9.77 -9.32
C TYR A 129 1.01 -10.67 -8.39
N GLY A 130 1.06 -11.96 -8.71
CA GLY A 130 2.03 -12.90 -8.16
C GLY A 130 3.17 -13.15 -9.15
N ALA A 131 4.02 -14.13 -8.84
CA ALA A 131 5.16 -14.50 -9.69
C ALA A 131 4.75 -14.86 -11.14
N ASP A 132 3.59 -15.50 -11.31
CA ASP A 132 3.06 -15.94 -12.60
C ASP A 132 2.28 -14.85 -13.36
N GLY A 133 2.15 -13.65 -12.79
CA GLY A 133 1.45 -12.52 -13.41
C GLY A 133 0.17 -12.11 -12.67
N LEU A 134 -0.79 -11.55 -13.41
CA LEU A 134 -2.02 -10.99 -12.85
C LEU A 134 -2.89 -12.09 -12.24
N THR A 135 -3.21 -11.99 -10.95
CA THR A 135 -3.96 -13.02 -10.22
C THR A 135 -5.31 -12.53 -9.69
N VAL A 136 -5.40 -11.26 -9.27
CA VAL A 136 -6.65 -10.66 -8.78
C VAL A 136 -6.85 -9.27 -9.38
N VAL A 137 -8.09 -8.97 -9.78
CA VAL A 137 -8.53 -7.61 -10.10
C VAL A 137 -9.68 -7.23 -9.18
N LEU A 138 -9.56 -6.09 -8.51
CA LEU A 138 -10.59 -5.52 -7.67
C LEU A 138 -11.01 -4.13 -8.17
N ALA A 139 -12.29 -3.80 -8.01
CA ALA A 139 -12.83 -2.47 -8.24
C ALA A 139 -12.91 -1.70 -6.92
N GLY A 140 -12.72 -0.38 -6.95
CA GLY A 140 -12.92 0.45 -5.76
C GLY A 140 -14.34 0.27 -5.23
N ALA A 141 -14.46 0.10 -3.91
CA ALA A 141 -15.77 0.13 -3.26
C ALA A 141 -16.22 1.60 -3.14
N ASP A 142 -17.44 1.89 -3.56
CA ASP A 142 -18.06 3.22 -3.46
C ASP A 142 -18.44 3.58 -2.01
#